data_AF-A0A1H8K2F3-F1
#
_entry.id   AF-A0A1H8K2F3-F1
#
_cell.length_a   1.000
_cell.length_b   1.000
_cell.length_c   1.000
_cell.angle_alpha   90.00
_cell.angle_beta   90.00
_cell.angle_gamma   90.00
#
_symmetry.space_group_name_H-M   'P 1'
#
loop_
_entity.id
_entity.type
_entity.pdbx_description
1 polymer ?
#
loop_
_entity_poly.entity_id
_entity_poly.type
_entity_poly.pdbx_seq_one_letter_code
_entity_poly.pdbx_strand_id
1 'polypeptide(L)' 'MKRLSMRKIRDVLRLSAEGLSTRQIAASLAIGRTTLQGYLDRARDAEVVWPLP' A
#
# COMPACT_ATOMS: atom_id res chain seq x y z
N MET A 1 13.46 -11.68 0.15
CA MET A 1 12.38 -10.67 0.34
C MET A 1 11.27 -10.97 -0.66
N LYS A 2 10.12 -11.49 -0.21
CA LYS A 2 9.02 -11.94 -1.10
C LYS A 2 8.35 -10.69 -1.70
N ARG A 3 8.48 -10.47 -3.02
CA ARG A 3 7.76 -9.38 -3.72
C ARG A 3 6.26 -9.64 -3.55
N LEU A 4 5.52 -8.73 -2.93
CA LEU A 4 4.06 -8.78 -2.99
C LEU A 4 3.64 -8.40 -4.41
N SER A 5 2.58 -9.05 -4.90
CA SER A 5 2.09 -8.79 -6.25
C SER A 5 1.65 -7.34 -6.39
N MET A 6 1.72 -6.80 -7.61
CA MET A 6 1.23 -5.45 -7.95
C MET A 6 -0.19 -5.18 -7.43
N ARG A 7 -1.01 -6.23 -7.30
CA ARG A 7 -2.35 -6.15 -6.71
C ARG A 7 -2.34 -5.60 -5.29
N LYS A 8 -1.43 -6.06 -4.43
CA LYS A 8 -1.38 -5.58 -3.03
C LYS A 8 -0.90 -4.14 -2.91
N ILE A 9 0.01 -3.71 -3.78
CA ILE A 9 0.44 -2.30 -3.82
C ILE A 9 -0.75 -1.42 -4.22
N ARG A 10 -1.50 -1.84 -5.25
CA ARG A 10 -2.73 -1.16 -5.66
C ARG A 10 -3.77 -1.11 -4.53
N ASP A 11 -3.98 -2.23 -3.83
CA ASP A 11 -4.92 -2.29 -2.71
C ASP A 11 -4.49 -1.37 -1.54
N VAL A 12 -3.18 -1.31 -1.23
CA VAL A 12 -2.64 -0.37 -0.24
C VAL A 12 -2.93 1.08 -0.65
N LEU A 13 -2.61 1.46 -1.89
CA LEU A 13 -2.81 2.82 -2.37
C LEU A 13 -4.29 3.20 -2.40
N ARG A 14 -5.15 2.28 -2.86
CA ARG A 14 -6.60 2.46 -2.87
C ARG A 14 -7.14 2.68 -1.45
N LEU A 15 -6.84 1.81 -0.51
CA LEU A 15 -7.35 1.92 0.86
C LEU A 15 -6.79 3.17 1.57
N SER A 16 -5.56 3.57 1.25
CA SER A 16 -5.01 4.84 1.74
C SER A 16 -5.77 6.05 1.19
N ALA A 17 -6.17 6.02 -0.08
CA ALA A 17 -6.97 7.08 -0.70
C ALA A 17 -8.42 7.12 -0.17
N GLU A 18 -8.96 5.98 0.27
CA GLU A 18 -10.24 5.89 0.99
C GLU A 18 -10.15 6.43 2.44
N GLY A 19 -8.97 6.88 2.89
CA GLY A 19 -8.78 7.50 4.20
C GLY A 19 -8.54 6.51 5.35
N LEU A 20 -8.30 5.22 5.06
CA LEU A 20 -7.99 4.25 6.09
C LEU A 20 -6.60 4.49 6.68
N SER A 21 -6.47 4.28 7.99
CA SER A 21 -5.17 4.32 8.65
C SER A 21 -4.29 3.14 8.22
N THR A 22 -2.97 3.34 8.22
CA THR A 22 -1.98 2.27 7.96
C THR A 22 -2.21 1.01 8.79
N ARG A 23 -2.73 1.13 10.03
CA ARG A 23 -3.11 -0.01 10.87
C ARG A 23 -4.29 -0.79 10.30
N GLN A 24 -5.35 -0.10 9.86
CA GLN A 24 -6.53 -0.74 9.27
C GLN A 24 -6.15 -1.43 7.96
N ILE A 25 -5.36 -0.76 7.10
CA ILE A 25 -4.92 -1.32 5.82
C ILE A 25 -4.06 -2.58 6.04
N ALA A 26 -3.12 -2.54 6.99
CA ALA A 26 -2.27 -3.69 7.34
C ALA A 26 -3.11 -4.90 7.79
N ALA A 27 -4.14 -4.66 8.60
CA ALA A 27 -5.09 -5.69 9.03
C ALA A 27 -5.92 -6.22 7.87
N SER A 28 -6.49 -5.35 7.03
CA SER A 28 -7.31 -5.72 5.87
C SER A 28 -6.54 -6.55 4.83
N LEU A 29 -5.24 -6.27 4.63
CA LEU A 29 -4.41 -6.96 3.65
C LEU A 29 -3.57 -8.11 4.22
N ALA A 30 -3.72 -8.38 5.53
CA ALA A 30 -2.94 -9.34 6.30
C ALA A 30 -1.42 -9.20 6.04
N ILE A 31 -0.91 -7.97 6.15
CA ILE A 31 0.52 -7.66 6.00
C ILE A 31 1.06 -6.91 7.22
N GLY A 32 2.35 -7.06 7.48
CA GLY A 32 3.02 -6.29 8.53
C GLY A 32 3.07 -4.79 8.22
N ARG A 33 2.94 -3.96 9.25
CA ARG A 33 3.00 -2.48 9.14
C ARG A 33 4.28 -1.98 8.47
N THR A 34 5.43 -2.57 8.78
CA THR A 34 6.72 -2.22 8.16
C THR A 34 6.72 -2.52 6.66
N THR A 35 6.13 -3.65 6.26
CA THR A 35 5.99 -4.02 4.85
C THR A 35 5.08 -3.05 4.11
N LEU A 36 3.97 -2.66 4.74
CA LEU A 36 3.05 -1.66 4.21
C LEU A 36 3.74 -0.30 4.03
N GLN A 37 4.48 0.15 5.05
CA GLN A 37 5.21 1.42 4.99
C GLN A 37 6.21 1.41 3.83
N GLY A 38 6.99 0.33 3.68
CA GLY A 38 7.91 0.18 2.56
C GLY A 38 7.23 0.10 1.17
N TYR A 39 5.91 -0.08 1.08
CA TYR A 39 5.18 0.09 -0.19
C TYR A 39 4.71 1.50 -0.42
N LEU A 40 4.22 2.17 0.62
CA LEU A 40 3.87 3.58 0.54
C LEU A 40 5.09 4.42 0.17
N ASP A 41 6.26 4.12 0.75
CA ASP A 41 7.49 4.81 0.45
C ASP A 41 7.93 4.55 -1.00
N ARG A 42 7.93 3.29 -1.46
CA ARG A 42 8.25 3.00 -2.87
C ARG A 42 7.26 3.59 -3.87
N ALA A 43 5.98 3.63 -3.52
CA ALA A 43 4.96 4.24 -4.38
C ALA A 43 5.16 5.76 -4.44
N ARG A 44 5.54 6.41 -3.33
CA ARG A 44 5.93 7.82 -3.28
C ARG A 44 7.19 8.07 -4.11
N ASP A 45 8.22 7.24 -3.97
CA ASP A 45 9.48 7.35 -4.72
C ASP A 45 9.25 7.18 -6.24
N ALA A 46 8.27 6.35 -6.61
CA ALA A 46 7.88 6.14 -8.01
C ALA A 46 6.82 7.14 -8.51
N GLU A 47 6.42 8.12 -7.68
CA GLU A 47 5.35 9.10 -7.97
C GLU A 47 4.02 8.45 -8.38
N VAL A 48 3.79 7.22 -7.92
CA VAL A 48 2.59 6.45 -8.21
C VAL A 48 1.52 6.79 -7.17
N VAL A 49 0.47 7.48 -7.63
CA VAL A 49 -0.69 7.83 -6.82
C VAL A 49 -1.94 7.06 -7.29
N TRP A 50 -2.89 6.88 -6.38
CA TRP A 50 -4.22 6.37 -6.70
C TRP A 50 -5.20 7.56 -6.80
N PRO A 51 -6.15 7.57 -7.75
CA PRO A 51 -6.39 6.56 -8.79
C PRO A 51 -5.30 6.59 -9.88
N LEU A 52 -4.90 5.40 -10.35
CA LEU A 52 -3.98 5.29 -11.49
C LEU A 52 -4.70 5.82 -12.75
N PRO A 53 -4.03 6.63 -13.59
CA PRO A 53 -4.59 7.09 -14.87
C PRO A 53 -4.83 5.94 -15.86
#